data_AF-A0A520I4H8-F1
#
_entry.id   AF-A0A520I4H8-F1
#
_cell.length_a   1.000
_cell.length_b   1.000
_cell.length_c   1.000
_cell.angle_alpha   90.00
_cell.angle_beta   90.00
_cell.angle_gamma   90.00
#
_symmetry.space_group_name_H-M   'P 1'
#
loop_
_entity.id
_entity.type
_entity.pdbx_description
1 polymer ?
#
loop_
_entity_poly.entity_id
_entity_poly.type
_entity_poly.pdbx_seq_one_letter_code
_entity_poly.pdbx_strand_id
1 'polypeptide(L)' 'GQRIGLIRFGSRVDVYLPDHVVPQVCLGQRSIAGETVLGRVGGTPVGGVAQ' A
#
# COMPACT_ATOMS: atom_id res chain seq x y z
N GLY A 1 -2.93 10.20 16.33
CA GLY A 1 -3.06 10.74 14.97
C GLY A 1 -4.51 10.66 14.55
N GLN A 2 -5.10 11.76 14.08
CA GLN A 2 -6.45 11.75 13.53
C GLN A 2 -6.43 11.06 12.16
N ARG A 3 -7.34 10.11 11.95
CA ARG A 3 -7.50 9.43 10.66
C ARG A 3 -8.30 10.37 9.75
N ILE A 4 -7.64 11.03 8.81
CA ILE A 4 -8.29 11.90 7.82
C ILE A 4 -8.53 11.08 6.55
N GLY A 5 -9.80 10.81 6.24
CA GLY A 5 -10.24 10.10 5.03
C GLY A 5 -10.27 8.57 5.18
N LEU A 6 -11.47 7.99 5.16
CA LEU A 6 -11.69 6.55 4.97
C LEU A 6 -12.27 6.35 3.57
N ILE A 7 -11.50 5.76 2.65
CA ILE A 7 -11.99 5.39 1.33
C ILE A 7 -12.61 3.99 1.44
N ARG A 8 -13.83 3.79 0.93
CA ARG A 8 -14.47 2.46 0.89
C ARG A 8 -13.88 1.62 -0.24
N PHE A 9 -13.76 0.31 -0.02
CA PHE A 9 -13.34 -0.63 -1.07
C PHE A 9 -14.42 -0.73 -2.17
N GLY A 10 -14.01 -0.38 -3.40
CA GLY A 10 -14.87 -0.26 -4.59
C GLY A 10 -14.47 0.92 -5.48
N SER A 11 -13.88 1.96 -4.90
CA SER A 11 -13.23 3.05 -5.63
C SER A 11 -11.88 2.57 -6.18
N ARG A 12 -11.63 2.73 -7.47
CA ARG A 12 -10.25 2.62 -8.00
C ARG A 12 -9.48 3.84 -7.52
N VAL A 13 -8.34 3.60 -6.87
CA VAL A 13 -7.48 4.62 -6.28
C VAL A 13 -6.06 4.33 -6.70
N ASP A 14 -5.41 5.33 -7.27
CA ASP A 14 -3.97 5.28 -7.51
C ASP A 14 -3.25 5.82 -6.27
N VAL A 15 -2.28 5.05 -5.77
CA VAL A 15 -1.45 5.45 -4.64
C VAL A 15 -0.05 5.73 -5.17
N TYR A 16 0.36 6.99 -5.13
CA TYR A 16 1.70 7.42 -5.51
C TYR A 16 2.59 7.41 -4.27
N LEU A 17 3.75 6.77 -4.40
CA LEU A 17 4.79 6.78 -3.38
C LEU A 17 5.92 7.72 -3.84
N PRO A 18 6.54 8.48 -2.92
CA PRO A 18 7.77 9.19 -3.24
C PRO A 18 8.87 8.23 -3.71
N ASP A 19 9.78 8.70 -4.56
CA ASP A 19 10.82 7.87 -5.19
C ASP A 19 11.71 7.07 -4.22
N HIS A 20 11.88 7.59 -2.99
CA HIS A 20 12.71 6.96 -1.95
C HIS A 20 11.94 5.98 -1.04
N VAL A 21 10.65 5.76 -1.29
CA VAL A 21 9.79 4.85 -0.53
C VAL A 21 9.64 3.54 -1.31
N VAL A 22 10.02 2.44 -0.67
CA VAL A 22 9.97 1.11 -1.29
C VAL A 22 8.58 0.51 -1.08
N PRO A 23 7.87 0.06 -2.14
CA PRO A 23 6.60 -0.63 -2.01
C PRO A 23 6.70 -1.88 -1.12
N GLN A 24 5.70 -2.10 -0.26
CA GLN A 24 5.66 -3.23 0.68
C GLN A 24 4.46 -4.17 0.43
N VAL A 25 3.91 -4.12 -0.78
CA VAL A 25 2.82 -4.97 -1.25
C VAL A 25 3.18 -5.58 -2.60
N CYS A 26 2.62 -6.74 -2.90
CA CYS A 26 2.76 -7.41 -4.20
C CYS A 26 1.45 -7.42 -5.00
N LEU A 27 1.53 -7.77 -6.28
CA LEU A 27 0.35 -7.82 -7.15
C LEU A 27 -0.63 -8.90 -6.65
N GLY A 28 -1.93 -8.61 -6.74
CA GLY A 28 -2.99 -9.51 -6.27
C GLY A 28 -3.18 -9.53 -4.75
N GLN A 29 -2.28 -8.91 -3.98
CA GLN A 29 -2.41 -8.86 -2.53
C GLN A 29 -3.64 -8.05 -2.09
N ARG A 30 -4.44 -8.64 -1.20
CA ARG A 30 -5.54 -7.93 -0.54
C ARG A 30 -4.99 -6.93 0.47
N SER A 31 -5.20 -5.65 0.23
CA SER A 31 -4.90 -4.57 1.18
C SER A 31 -6.09 -4.30 2.10
N ILE A 32 -5.83 -3.93 3.36
CA ILE A 32 -6.80 -3.54 4.38
C ILE A 32 -6.47 -2.13 4.85
N ALA A 33 -7.47 -1.24 4.82
CA ALA A 33 -7.30 0.16 5.17
C ALA A 33 -6.89 0.34 6.64
N GLY A 34 -5.81 1.08 6.88
CA GLY A 34 -5.28 1.31 8.21
C GLY A 34 -4.45 0.16 8.79
N GLU A 35 -4.25 -0.92 8.04
CA GLU A 35 -3.47 -2.08 8.48
C GLU A 35 -2.34 -2.40 7.49
N THR A 36 -2.64 -2.47 6.19
CA THR A 36 -1.63 -2.80 5.18
C THR A 36 -0.67 -1.63 4.98
N VAL A 37 0.61 -1.90 5.21
CA VAL A 37 1.70 -0.96 4.90
C VAL A 37 1.94 -0.99 3.39
N LEU A 38 1.66 0.11 2.70
CA LEU A 38 1.85 0.20 1.25
C LEU A 38 3.31 0.49 0.86
N GLY A 39 4.05 1.22 1.69
CA GLY A 39 5.44 1.58 1.42
C GLY A 39 6.23 1.90 2.69
N ARG A 40 7.55 1.72 2.63
CA ARG A 40 8.47 1.98 3.74
C ARG A 40 9.75 2.67 3.24
N VAL A 41 10.21 3.69 3.95
CA VAL A 41 11.52 4.30 3.73
C VAL A 41 12.61 3.31 4.15
N GLY A 42 13.57 3.03 3.27
CA GLY A 42 14.63 2.04 3.52
C GLY A 42 14.13 0.59 3.64
N GLY A 43 12.92 0.30 3.14
CA GLY A 43 12.40 -1.05 3.08
C GLY A 43 13.11 -1.91 2.03
N THR A 44 12.95 -3.22 2.12
CA THR A 44 13.37 -4.16 1.07
C THR A 44 12.20 -4.38 0.09
N PRO A 45 12.44 -4.40 -1.23
CA PRO A 45 11.36 -4.65 -2.20
C PRO A 45 10.65 -5.97 -1.95
N VAL A 46 9.32 -5.94 -1.95
CA VAL A 46 8.49 -7.14 -1.91
C VAL A 46 8.21 -7.59 -3.35
N GLY A 47 8.57 -8.82 -3.69
CA GLY A 47 8.36 -9.39 -5.02
C GLY A 47 7.23 -10.42 -5.07
N GLY A 48 6.84 -10.80 -6.29
CA GLY A 48 5.88 -11.89 -6.56
C GLY A 48 4.45 -11.44 -6.87
N VAL A 49 3.58 -12.43 -7.02
CA VAL A 49 2.13 -12.26 -7.19
C VAL A 49 1.44 -13.10 -6.11
N ALA A 50 0.61 -12.49 -5.30
CA ALA A 50 -0.22 -13.21 -4.34
C ALA A 50 -1.29 -14.02 -5.09
N GLN A 51 -1.49 -15.27 -4.69
CA GLN A 51 -2.55 -16.15 -5.20
C GLN A 51 -3.82 -16.02 -4.38
#